data_AF-A0A9P9FLV0-F1
#
_entry.id   AF-A0A9P9FLV0-F1
#
_cell.length_a   1.000
_cell.length_b   1.000
_cell.length_c   1.000
_cell.angle_alpha   90.00
_cell.angle_beta   90.00
_cell.angle_gamma   90.00
#
_symmetry.space_group_name_H-M   'P 1'
#
loop_
_entity.id
_entity.type
_entity.pdbx_description
1 polymer ?
#
loop_
_entity_poly.entity_id
_entity_poly.type
_entity_poly.pdbx_seq_one_letter_code
_entity_poly.pdbx_strand_id
1 'polypeptide(L)'
;MMEPWSLTASETLAQIRSGNLSVEAYAKSLLGRILTRNVPTQHNSPLYEKSFPKVDAASVKILRHASSLIFSKTTTTEFTAIHIGPGTHNPQDPTCIPGGSSVGSGAAVALGTQTGGSQSGQPPLLQAHGAIFEQLDLDGDFARLDEWHRVVLHSEGRTAFLSNYRNVEKRNRKTQLAAFDGIAKLRPRMDKIAGRYAAIVTPSVPDEAPVGLESTGSHVFCSMWTALHNPVLDIPGFQGHNGMPIGVSLVAPRYRNRHLLKAGNAVSEIFEAEGGWKPQVYE
;
A
#
# COMPACT_ATOMS: atom_id res chain seq x y z
N MET A 1 -36.92 19.05 4.28
CA MET A 1 -36.55 19.12 2.85
C MET A 1 -35.43 18.11 2.64
N MET A 2 -35.40 17.37 1.54
CA MET A 2 -34.33 16.41 1.27
C MET A 2 -33.03 17.18 1.04
N GLU A 3 -31.94 16.80 1.71
CA GLU A 3 -30.66 17.50 1.56
C GLU A 3 -30.08 17.26 0.16
N PRO A 4 -29.53 18.27 -0.53
CA PRO A 4 -29.02 18.10 -1.89
C PRO A 4 -28.04 16.94 -2.07
N TRP A 5 -27.17 16.66 -1.09
CA TRP A 5 -26.21 15.54 -1.15
C TRP A 5 -26.83 14.15 -1.23
N SER A 6 -28.11 13.97 -0.88
CA SER A 6 -28.78 12.66 -0.92
C SER A 6 -29.43 12.33 -2.25
N LEU A 7 -29.40 13.26 -3.22
CA LEU A 7 -29.88 13.04 -4.58
C LEU A 7 -28.93 12.09 -5.33
N THR A 8 -29.49 11.23 -6.19
CA THR A 8 -28.70 10.48 -7.16
C THR A 8 -28.03 11.41 -8.17
N ALA A 9 -27.04 10.91 -8.91
CA ALA A 9 -26.35 11.69 -9.94
C ALA A 9 -27.34 12.24 -10.98
N SER A 10 -28.29 11.41 -11.44
CA SER A 10 -29.31 11.80 -12.41
C SER A 10 -30.27 12.86 -11.89
N GLU A 11 -30.71 12.73 -10.64
CA GLU A 11 -31.60 13.72 -9.99
C GLU A 11 -30.87 15.05 -9.75
N THR A 12 -29.61 15.00 -9.29
CA THR A 12 -28.76 16.17 -9.11
C THR A 12 -28.59 16.92 -10.42
N LEU A 13 -28.27 16.20 -11.51
CA LEU A 13 -28.07 16.77 -12.82
C LEU A 13 -29.36 17.43 -13.36
N ALA A 14 -30.52 16.79 -13.15
CA ALA A 14 -31.81 17.33 -13.55
C ALA A 14 -32.15 18.64 -12.81
N GLN A 15 -31.91 18.70 -11.49
CA GLN A 15 -32.16 19.90 -10.67
C GLN A 15 -31.20 21.04 -11.00
N ILE A 16 -29.95 20.74 -11.37
CA ILE A 16 -28.99 21.74 -11.85
C ILE A 16 -29.44 22.30 -13.20
N ARG A 17 -29.84 21.45 -14.14
CA ARG A 17 -30.31 21.87 -15.47
C ARG A 17 -31.59 22.70 -15.41
N SER A 18 -32.48 22.42 -14.46
CA SER A 18 -33.71 23.20 -14.25
C SER A 18 -33.50 24.51 -13.46
N GLY A 19 -32.29 24.78 -12.98
CA GLY A 19 -31.98 25.98 -12.19
C GLY A 19 -32.44 25.94 -10.73
N ASN A 20 -33.02 24.81 -10.29
CA ASN A 20 -33.55 24.64 -8.93
C ASN A 20 -32.45 24.38 -7.88
N LEU A 21 -31.28 23.94 -8.31
CA LEU A 21 -30.12 23.66 -7.46
C LEU A 21 -28.86 24.16 -8.15
N SER A 22 -28.08 25.03 -7.51
CA SER A 22 -26.78 25.40 -8.07
C SER A 22 -25.73 24.33 -7.78
N VAL A 23 -24.72 24.22 -8.65
CA VAL A 23 -23.54 23.37 -8.42
C VAL A 23 -22.88 23.72 -7.09
N GLU A 24 -22.79 25.01 -6.75
CA GLU A 24 -22.24 25.48 -5.47
C GLU A 24 -23.06 25.00 -4.27
N ALA A 25 -24.39 25.07 -4.35
CA ALA A 25 -25.28 24.60 -3.28
C ALA A 25 -25.18 23.09 -3.08
N TYR A 26 -25.11 22.31 -4.17
CA TYR A 26 -24.87 20.87 -4.10
C TYR A 26 -23.49 20.57 -3.49
N ALA A 27 -22.43 21.24 -3.94
CA ALA A 27 -21.08 21.07 -3.42
C ALA A 27 -20.97 21.42 -1.92
N LYS A 28 -21.60 22.52 -1.48
CA LYS A 28 -21.68 22.89 -0.05
C LYS A 28 -22.44 21.85 0.77
N SER A 29 -23.53 21.30 0.23
CA SER A 29 -24.31 20.24 0.86
C SER A 29 -23.48 18.96 1.01
N LEU A 30 -22.78 18.54 -0.04
CA LEU A 30 -21.87 17.39 -0.02
C LEU A 30 -20.70 17.60 0.94
N LEU A 31 -20.11 18.80 0.96
CA LEU A 31 -19.03 19.17 1.87
C LEU A 31 -19.50 19.10 3.33
N GLY A 32 -20.67 19.67 3.64
CA GLY A 32 -21.29 19.58 4.96
C GLY A 32 -21.52 18.13 5.39
N ARG A 33 -21.95 17.28 4.47
CA ARG A 33 -22.13 15.83 4.70
C ARG A 33 -20.81 15.11 4.99
N ILE A 34 -19.73 15.47 4.30
CA ILE A 34 -18.39 14.90 4.49
C ILE A 34 -17.81 15.33 5.84
N LEU A 35 -17.98 16.60 6.20
CA LEU A 35 -17.46 17.17 7.46
C LEU A 35 -18.17 16.60 8.69
N THR A 36 -19.47 16.29 8.58
CA THR A 36 -20.27 15.70 9.67
C THR A 36 -20.15 14.17 9.76
N ARG A 37 -19.56 13.51 8.74
CA ARG A 37 -19.42 12.06 8.74
C ARG A 37 -18.27 11.63 9.65
N ASN A 38 -18.62 11.07 10.80
CA ASN A 38 -17.85 9.96 11.33
C ASN A 38 -18.12 8.75 10.44
N VAL A 39 -17.05 8.18 9.88
CA VAL A 39 -17.11 6.91 9.15
C VAL A 39 -16.73 5.78 10.09
N PRO A 40 -17.46 4.65 10.08
CA PRO A 40 -17.14 3.55 10.97
C PRO A 40 -15.75 2.99 10.65
N THR A 41 -15.05 2.48 11.66
CA THR A 41 -13.77 1.77 11.50
C THR A 41 -14.00 0.33 11.93
N GLN A 42 -14.13 -0.54 10.92
CA GLN A 42 -14.71 -1.87 11.09
C GLN A 42 -13.70 -3.00 10.91
N HIS A 43 -12.45 -2.68 10.57
CA HIS A 43 -11.36 -3.67 10.39
C HIS A 43 -11.67 -4.81 9.41
N ASN A 44 -12.69 -4.64 8.56
CA ASN A 44 -13.29 -5.69 7.74
C ASN A 44 -13.65 -6.96 8.54
N SER A 45 -14.07 -6.79 9.80
CA SER A 45 -14.43 -7.89 10.70
C SER A 45 -15.86 -7.72 11.22
N PRO A 46 -16.66 -8.80 11.29
CA PRO A 46 -17.97 -8.77 11.92
C PRO A 46 -17.93 -8.28 13.37
N LEU A 47 -16.80 -8.46 14.07
CA LEU A 47 -16.61 -8.01 15.45
C LEU A 47 -16.71 -6.48 15.63
N TYR A 48 -16.49 -5.73 14.55
CA TYR A 48 -16.47 -4.26 14.57
C TYR A 48 -17.51 -3.66 13.62
N GLU A 49 -18.56 -4.43 13.27
CA GLU A 49 -19.68 -3.90 12.48
C GLU A 49 -20.27 -2.66 13.18
N LYS A 50 -20.43 -1.57 12.42
CA LYS A 50 -20.93 -0.27 12.92
C LYS A 50 -20.10 0.30 14.09
N SER A 51 -18.84 -0.11 14.25
CA SER A 51 -17.93 0.48 15.24
C SER A 51 -17.47 1.87 14.79
N PHE A 52 -17.71 2.88 15.63
CA PHE A 52 -17.28 4.25 15.39
C PHE A 52 -16.14 4.63 16.34
N PRO A 53 -14.99 5.06 15.81
CA PRO A 53 -13.92 5.55 16.67
C PRO A 53 -14.36 6.86 17.33
N LYS A 54 -13.99 7.04 18.61
CA LYS A 54 -14.28 8.27 19.36
C LYS A 54 -13.44 9.46 18.90
N VAL A 55 -12.27 9.19 18.32
CA VAL A 55 -11.31 10.18 17.86
C VAL A 55 -10.69 9.76 16.54
N ASP A 56 -10.38 10.74 15.71
CA ASP A 56 -9.58 10.52 14.51
C ASP A 56 -8.17 10.03 14.88
N ALA A 57 -7.63 9.14 14.05
CA ALA A 57 -6.21 8.78 14.10
C ALA A 57 -5.33 10.01 13.83
N ALA A 58 -4.11 10.01 14.37
CA ALA A 58 -3.21 11.17 14.26
C ALA A 58 -2.95 11.60 12.80
N SER A 59 -2.77 10.65 11.88
CA SER A 59 -2.60 10.92 10.45
C SER A 59 -3.83 11.59 9.84
N VAL A 60 -5.05 11.12 10.18
CA VAL A 60 -6.31 11.72 9.72
C VAL A 60 -6.48 13.13 10.28
N LYS A 61 -6.15 13.35 11.56
CA LYS A 61 -6.16 14.70 12.15
C LYS A 61 -5.22 15.64 11.41
N ILE A 62 -3.99 15.22 11.11
CA ILE A 62 -3.03 16.04 10.35
C ILE A 62 -3.60 16.41 8.99
N LEU A 63 -4.18 15.45 8.26
CA LEU A 63 -4.81 15.71 6.95
C LEU A 63 -5.97 16.70 7.05
N ARG A 64 -6.87 16.53 8.04
CA ARG A 64 -7.97 17.48 8.29
C ARG A 64 -7.46 18.88 8.65
N HIS A 65 -6.42 18.98 9.48
CA HIS A 65 -5.78 20.25 9.82
C HIS A 65 -5.10 20.91 8.61
N ALA A 66 -4.64 20.10 7.64
CA ALA A 66 -4.16 20.56 6.34
C ALA A 66 -5.30 20.79 5.32
N SER A 67 -6.56 20.88 5.78
CA SER A 67 -7.75 21.11 4.96
C SER A 67 -8.05 20.01 3.91
N SER A 68 -7.51 18.80 4.10
CA SER A 68 -7.84 17.65 3.24
C SER A 68 -9.25 17.14 3.51
N LEU A 69 -9.96 16.78 2.43
CA LEU A 69 -11.29 16.17 2.51
C LEU A 69 -11.18 14.66 2.68
N ILE A 70 -11.79 14.13 3.75
CA ILE A 70 -11.85 12.68 4.02
C ILE A 70 -13.20 12.14 3.54
N PHE A 71 -13.24 11.65 2.31
CA PHE A 71 -14.49 11.26 1.63
C PHE A 71 -15.10 9.95 2.19
N SER A 72 -14.27 8.92 2.39
CA SER A 72 -14.74 7.57 2.72
C SER A 72 -13.67 6.72 3.42
N LYS A 73 -13.99 5.44 3.63
CA LYS A 73 -13.06 4.38 4.04
C LYS A 73 -12.88 3.43 2.88
N THR A 74 -11.63 3.04 2.62
CA THR A 74 -11.28 2.00 1.66
C THR A 74 -11.31 0.62 2.33
N THR A 75 -11.53 -0.41 1.52
CA THR A 75 -11.55 -1.81 1.97
C THR A 75 -10.16 -2.27 2.41
N THR A 76 -10.11 -3.09 3.47
CA THR A 76 -8.91 -3.82 3.94
C THR A 76 -9.23 -5.30 4.01
N THR A 77 -8.22 -6.18 3.96
CA THR A 77 -8.42 -7.55 4.48
C THR A 77 -8.71 -7.53 5.98
N GLU A 78 -9.39 -8.55 6.49
CA GLU A 78 -9.77 -8.60 7.91
C GLU A 78 -8.52 -8.47 8.80
N PHE A 79 -8.54 -7.46 9.69
CA PHE A 79 -7.45 -7.09 10.58
C PHE A 79 -6.08 -6.88 9.93
N THR A 80 -6.01 -6.68 8.61
CA THR A 80 -4.74 -6.68 7.84
C THR A 80 -3.93 -7.98 7.98
N ALA A 81 -4.57 -9.06 8.41
CA ALA A 81 -3.89 -10.28 8.85
C ALA A 81 -4.21 -11.51 7.98
N ILE A 82 -5.26 -11.44 7.16
CA ILE A 82 -5.64 -12.52 6.23
C ILE A 82 -5.23 -12.18 4.80
N HIS A 83 -4.91 -13.22 4.03
CA HIS A 83 -4.51 -13.13 2.63
C HIS A 83 -5.65 -13.41 1.65
N ILE A 84 -6.88 -13.60 2.14
CA ILE A 84 -8.07 -13.71 1.29
C ILE A 84 -8.59 -12.31 1.02
N GLY A 85 -8.79 -12.00 -0.26
CA GLY A 85 -9.29 -10.72 -0.71
C GLY A 85 -10.74 -10.49 -0.30
N PRO A 86 -11.09 -9.29 0.20
CA PRO A 86 -12.48 -8.86 0.20
C PRO A 86 -12.95 -8.72 -1.26
N GLY A 87 -14.26 -8.56 -1.50
CA GLY A 87 -14.89 -8.45 -2.84
C GLY A 87 -14.49 -7.22 -3.69
N THR A 88 -13.27 -6.70 -3.54
CA THR A 88 -12.70 -5.61 -4.32
C THR A 88 -11.81 -6.18 -5.41
N HIS A 89 -11.97 -5.67 -6.63
CA HIS A 89 -11.29 -6.16 -7.81
C HIS A 89 -10.22 -5.17 -8.30
N ASN A 90 -9.27 -5.66 -9.10
CA ASN A 90 -8.22 -4.85 -9.68
C ASN A 90 -8.81 -3.91 -10.75
N PRO A 91 -8.51 -2.60 -10.70
CA PRO A 91 -9.02 -1.66 -11.70
C PRO A 91 -8.43 -1.90 -13.10
N GLN A 92 -7.31 -2.61 -13.25
CA GLN A 92 -6.78 -2.93 -14.58
C GLN A 92 -7.40 -4.21 -15.17
N ASP A 93 -7.79 -5.16 -14.31
CA ASP A 93 -8.49 -6.38 -14.70
C ASP A 93 -9.45 -6.80 -13.57
N PRO A 94 -10.78 -6.67 -13.77
CA PRO A 94 -11.76 -7.07 -12.77
C PRO A 94 -11.74 -8.56 -12.40
N THR A 95 -11.08 -9.42 -13.17
CA THR A 95 -10.92 -10.85 -12.80
C THR A 95 -9.82 -11.06 -11.75
N CYS A 96 -8.98 -10.06 -11.52
CA CYS A 96 -7.85 -10.12 -10.60
C CYS A 96 -8.12 -9.39 -9.28
N ILE A 97 -7.42 -9.78 -8.22
CA ILE A 97 -7.36 -9.04 -6.96
C ILE A 97 -6.42 -7.83 -7.09
N PRO A 98 -6.70 -6.68 -6.45
CA PRO A 98 -5.77 -5.56 -6.45
C PRO A 98 -4.62 -5.74 -5.44
N GLY A 99 -4.42 -6.94 -4.89
CA GLY A 99 -3.51 -7.29 -3.78
C GLY A 99 -3.96 -6.80 -2.40
N GLY A 100 -3.08 -6.77 -1.40
CA GLY A 100 -3.49 -6.53 0.00
C GLY A 100 -2.34 -6.27 1.00
N SER A 101 -2.64 -5.98 2.27
CA SER A 101 -3.97 -5.88 2.89
C SER A 101 -4.74 -4.59 2.57
N SER A 102 -4.06 -3.57 2.03
CA SER A 102 -4.61 -2.25 1.66
C SER A 102 -5.39 -2.28 0.34
N VAL A 103 -6.24 -3.30 0.18
CA VAL A 103 -6.92 -3.71 -1.06
C VAL A 103 -7.66 -2.54 -1.73
N GLY A 104 -8.54 -1.87 -0.98
CA GLY A 104 -9.37 -0.80 -1.53
C GLY A 104 -8.60 0.48 -1.77
N SER A 105 -7.51 0.73 -1.03
CA SER A 105 -6.65 1.88 -1.28
C SER A 105 -5.89 1.71 -2.59
N GLY A 106 -5.27 0.55 -2.81
CA GLY A 106 -4.61 0.25 -4.09
C GLY A 106 -5.57 0.40 -5.26
N ALA A 107 -6.72 -0.28 -5.19
CA ALA A 107 -7.74 -0.19 -6.23
C ALA A 107 -8.22 1.25 -6.50
N ALA A 108 -8.45 2.05 -5.45
CA ALA A 108 -8.99 3.41 -5.59
C ALA A 108 -8.02 4.38 -6.28
N VAL A 109 -6.71 4.21 -6.12
CA VAL A 109 -5.70 5.05 -6.80
C VAL A 109 -5.22 4.43 -8.12
N ALA A 110 -5.92 3.42 -8.64
CA ALA A 110 -5.51 2.63 -9.80
C ALA A 110 -4.12 1.99 -9.70
N LEU A 111 -3.54 1.98 -8.48
CA LEU A 111 -2.37 1.19 -8.15
C LEU A 111 -2.89 -0.19 -7.77
N GLY A 112 -3.16 -1.05 -8.76
CA GLY A 112 -3.16 -2.49 -8.46
C GLY A 112 -1.91 -2.75 -7.64
N THR A 113 -2.04 -3.15 -6.37
CA THR A 113 -0.91 -3.03 -5.44
C THR A 113 0.25 -3.82 -6.01
N GLN A 114 1.44 -3.21 -5.98
CA GLN A 114 2.75 -3.80 -6.22
C GLN A 114 2.67 -5.07 -7.06
N THR A 115 2.86 -4.91 -8.35
CA THR A 115 2.85 -5.98 -9.33
C THR A 115 4.28 -6.20 -9.82
N GLY A 116 4.67 -7.46 -9.95
CA GLY A 116 6.06 -7.88 -10.07
C GLY A 116 6.34 -8.42 -11.44
N GLY A 117 7.51 -8.13 -11.98
CA GLY A 117 7.93 -8.68 -13.26
C GLY A 117 9.44 -8.85 -13.26
N SER A 118 9.89 -9.75 -14.12
CA SER A 118 11.29 -10.13 -14.29
C SER A 118 12.21 -8.92 -14.37
N GLN A 119 13.29 -8.92 -13.55
CA GLN A 119 14.31 -7.88 -13.51
C GLN A 119 14.99 -7.60 -14.87
N SER A 120 14.78 -8.44 -15.88
CA SER A 120 15.53 -8.41 -17.14
C SER A 120 15.35 -7.13 -17.97
N GLY A 121 14.30 -6.34 -17.75
CA GLY A 121 14.05 -5.09 -18.50
C GLY A 121 14.46 -3.78 -17.80
N GLN A 122 14.59 -3.79 -16.47
CA GLN A 122 14.59 -2.55 -15.66
C GLN A 122 15.99 -1.93 -15.52
N PRO A 123 17.04 -2.70 -15.14
CA PRO A 123 18.41 -2.20 -15.13
C PRO A 123 18.90 -1.72 -16.51
N PRO A 124 18.63 -2.43 -17.65
CA PRO A 124 19.05 -1.94 -18.96
C PRO A 124 18.51 -0.56 -19.32
N LEU A 125 17.22 -0.28 -19.01
CA LEU A 125 16.63 1.02 -19.29
C LEU A 125 17.33 2.12 -18.48
N LEU A 126 17.45 1.96 -17.17
CA LEU A 126 18.11 2.98 -16.33
C LEU A 126 19.60 3.15 -16.68
N GLN A 127 20.29 2.07 -17.05
CA GLN A 127 21.68 2.12 -17.53
C GLN A 127 21.82 2.92 -18.84
N ALA A 128 20.86 2.81 -19.76
CA ALA A 128 20.84 3.61 -20.99
C ALA A 128 20.76 5.13 -20.70
N HIS A 129 20.17 5.50 -19.57
CA HIS A 129 20.12 6.89 -19.07
C HIS A 129 21.27 7.22 -18.09
N GLY A 130 22.35 6.43 -18.08
CA GLY A 130 23.57 6.75 -17.34
C GLY A 130 23.58 6.31 -15.87
N ALA A 131 22.59 5.53 -15.41
CA ALA A 131 22.64 4.94 -14.08
C ALA A 131 23.71 3.84 -13.99
N ILE A 132 24.47 3.83 -12.89
CA ILE A 132 25.47 2.79 -12.61
C ILE A 132 24.84 1.78 -11.67
N PHE A 133 24.91 0.50 -12.04
CA PHE A 133 24.38 -0.62 -11.25
C PHE A 133 25.51 -1.46 -10.69
N GLU A 134 25.35 -1.84 -9.43
CA GLU A 134 26.18 -2.82 -8.73
C GLU A 134 25.24 -3.90 -8.19
N GLN A 135 25.57 -5.17 -8.42
CA GLN A 135 24.85 -6.26 -7.78
C GLN A 135 25.16 -6.23 -6.28
N LEU A 136 24.12 -6.12 -5.47
CA LEU A 136 24.23 -6.12 -4.01
C LEU A 136 23.90 -7.50 -3.45
N ASP A 137 24.92 -8.21 -3.01
CA ASP A 137 24.75 -9.45 -2.25
C ASP A 137 24.72 -9.14 -0.75
N LEU A 138 23.66 -9.60 -0.07
CA LEU A 138 23.54 -9.51 1.38
C LEU A 138 24.12 -10.77 2.02
N ASP A 139 24.87 -10.60 3.10
CA ASP A 139 25.48 -11.72 3.81
C ASP A 139 24.44 -12.63 4.51
N GLY A 140 24.90 -13.80 4.97
CA GLY A 140 24.04 -14.84 5.54
C GLY A 140 23.25 -14.41 6.79
N ASP A 141 23.63 -13.33 7.47
CA ASP A 141 22.84 -12.86 8.61
C ASP A 141 21.48 -12.32 8.18
N PHE A 142 21.37 -11.77 6.96
CA PHE A 142 20.13 -11.26 6.39
C PHE A 142 19.16 -12.37 5.96
N ALA A 143 19.65 -13.60 5.75
CA ALA A 143 18.83 -14.73 5.29
C ALA A 143 17.72 -15.13 6.29
N ARG A 144 17.86 -14.74 7.56
CA ARG A 144 16.88 -15.05 8.62
C ARG A 144 15.80 -14.00 8.78
N LEU A 145 15.83 -12.91 7.99
CA LEU A 145 14.92 -11.79 8.19
C LEU A 145 13.45 -12.16 7.96
N ASP A 146 13.13 -13.02 6.99
CA ASP A 146 11.75 -13.46 6.79
C ASP A 146 11.23 -14.27 7.99
N GLU A 147 12.02 -15.25 8.45
CA GLU A 147 11.73 -16.05 9.65
C GLU A 147 11.50 -15.14 10.87
N TRP A 148 12.45 -14.24 11.13
CA TRP A 148 12.38 -13.34 12.28
C TRP A 148 11.23 -12.35 12.17
N HIS A 149 10.95 -11.82 10.97
CA HIS A 149 9.83 -10.92 10.76
C HIS A 149 8.50 -11.59 11.10
N ARG A 150 8.30 -12.84 10.64
CA ARG A 150 7.10 -13.63 10.96
C ARG A 150 6.98 -13.89 12.46
N VAL A 151 8.08 -14.23 13.14
CA VAL A 151 8.09 -14.41 14.60
C VAL A 151 7.65 -13.15 15.32
N VAL A 152 8.19 -11.98 14.93
CA VAL A 152 7.80 -10.69 15.52
C VAL A 152 6.34 -10.37 15.23
N LEU A 153 5.92 -10.46 13.96
CA LEU A 153 4.55 -10.19 13.52
C LEU A 153 3.52 -11.01 14.30
N HIS A 154 3.70 -12.33 14.40
CA HIS A 154 2.77 -13.19 15.15
C HIS A 154 2.83 -12.95 16.66
N SER A 155 4.01 -12.64 17.21
CA SER A 155 4.17 -12.36 18.65
C SER A 155 3.45 -11.08 19.07
N GLU A 156 3.61 -10.01 18.31
CA GLU A 156 2.96 -8.72 18.55
C GLU A 156 1.46 -8.79 18.21
N GLY A 157 1.12 -9.37 17.06
CA GLY A 157 -0.27 -9.58 16.63
C GLY A 157 -1.09 -10.31 17.68
N ARG A 158 -0.56 -11.40 18.25
CA ARG A 158 -1.22 -12.08 19.37
C ARG A 158 -1.55 -11.14 20.53
N THR A 159 -0.59 -10.32 20.92
CA THR A 159 -0.75 -9.43 22.08
C THR A 159 -1.80 -8.37 21.78
N ALA A 160 -1.77 -7.83 20.56
CA ALA A 160 -2.76 -6.87 20.06
C ALA A 160 -4.18 -7.46 19.95
N PHE A 161 -4.30 -8.75 19.61
CA PHE A 161 -5.59 -9.43 19.41
C PHE A 161 -6.02 -10.34 20.57
N LEU A 162 -5.33 -10.28 21.72
CA LEU A 162 -5.58 -11.18 22.86
C LEU A 162 -7.01 -11.12 23.38
N SER A 163 -7.65 -9.94 23.33
CA SER A 163 -9.06 -9.77 23.71
C SER A 163 -10.03 -10.49 22.77
N ASN A 164 -9.63 -10.71 21.51
CA ASN A 164 -10.50 -11.16 20.44
C ASN A 164 -10.26 -12.63 20.06
N TYR A 165 -9.05 -13.17 20.27
CA TYR A 165 -8.71 -14.55 19.93
C TYR A 165 -8.03 -15.28 21.10
N ARG A 166 -8.71 -16.31 21.63
CA ARG A 166 -8.26 -17.08 22.82
C ARG A 166 -7.42 -18.32 22.50
N ASN A 167 -7.39 -18.77 21.25
CA ASN A 167 -6.57 -19.91 20.83
C ASN A 167 -5.20 -19.42 20.37
N VAL A 168 -4.20 -19.68 21.19
CA VAL A 168 -2.84 -19.18 21.01
C VAL A 168 -1.87 -20.36 21.02
N GLU A 169 -1.10 -20.52 19.94
CA GLU A 169 0.00 -21.49 19.89
C GLU A 169 1.05 -21.26 20.99
N LYS A 170 1.69 -22.36 21.43
CA LYS A 170 2.66 -22.34 22.53
C LYS A 170 3.89 -21.49 22.21
N ARG A 171 4.35 -20.76 23.22
CA ARG A 171 5.46 -19.79 23.16
C ARG A 171 6.83 -20.46 23.09
N ASN A 172 7.74 -19.85 22.33
CA ASN A 172 9.19 -19.96 22.58
C ASN A 172 9.79 -18.55 22.78
N ARG A 173 9.90 -18.12 24.05
CA ARG A 173 10.45 -16.79 24.41
C ARG A 173 11.86 -16.58 23.87
N LYS A 174 12.67 -17.65 23.80
CA LYS A 174 14.03 -17.59 23.26
C LYS A 174 14.01 -17.23 21.78
N THR A 175 13.14 -17.85 20.99
CA THR A 175 12.97 -17.54 19.55
C THR A 175 12.49 -16.10 19.36
N GLN A 176 11.52 -15.66 20.17
CA GLN A 176 11.02 -14.29 20.10
C GLN A 176 12.15 -13.27 20.34
N LEU A 177 12.89 -13.39 21.43
CA LEU A 177 14.00 -12.48 21.74
C LEU A 177 15.09 -12.50 20.65
N ALA A 178 15.44 -13.69 20.15
CA ALA A 178 16.41 -13.82 19.08
C ALA A 178 15.98 -13.08 17.79
N ALA A 179 14.68 -13.11 17.46
CA ALA A 179 14.14 -12.39 16.30
C ALA A 179 14.21 -10.87 16.48
N PHE A 180 13.78 -10.35 17.64
CA PHE A 180 13.85 -8.91 17.94
C PHE A 180 15.30 -8.40 17.90
N ASP A 181 16.21 -9.08 18.61
CA ASP A 181 17.61 -8.68 18.68
C ASP A 181 18.32 -8.84 17.34
N GLY A 182 18.01 -9.90 16.60
CA GLY A 182 18.54 -10.16 15.27
C GLY A 182 18.19 -9.05 14.28
N ILE A 183 16.90 -8.71 14.16
CA ILE A 183 16.45 -7.59 13.33
C ILE A 183 17.10 -6.29 13.78
N ALA A 184 17.12 -6.00 15.08
CA ALA A 184 17.68 -4.75 15.61
C ALA A 184 19.17 -4.57 15.25
N LYS A 185 19.96 -5.66 15.28
CA LYS A 185 21.38 -5.66 14.88
C LYS A 185 21.59 -5.37 13.39
N LEU A 186 20.67 -5.81 12.54
CA LEU A 186 20.80 -5.66 11.09
C LEU A 186 20.42 -4.26 10.61
N ARG A 187 19.53 -3.54 11.30
CA ARG A 187 19.11 -2.18 10.92
C ARG A 187 20.26 -1.20 10.67
N PRO A 188 21.21 -0.96 11.60
CA PRO A 188 22.33 -0.06 11.33
C PRO A 188 23.32 -0.60 10.28
N ARG A 189 23.40 -1.92 10.07
CA ARG A 189 24.21 -2.51 8.99
C ARG A 189 23.57 -2.22 7.63
N MET A 190 22.25 -2.42 7.52
CA MET A 190 21.51 -2.11 6.31
C MET A 190 21.60 -0.63 5.96
N ASP A 191 21.53 0.28 6.95
CA ASP A 191 21.72 1.71 6.70
C ASP A 191 23.10 2.03 6.11
N LYS A 192 24.17 1.40 6.62
CA LYS A 192 25.53 1.57 6.08
C LYS A 192 25.65 1.04 4.66
N ILE A 193 25.04 -0.11 4.38
CA ILE A 193 25.05 -0.72 3.04
C ILE A 193 24.26 0.15 2.06
N ALA A 194 23.00 0.48 2.38
CA ALA A 194 22.12 1.28 1.54
C ALA A 194 22.63 2.72 1.35
N GLY A 195 23.36 3.25 2.34
CA GLY A 195 23.93 4.60 2.29
C GLY A 195 25.02 4.80 1.23
N ARG A 196 25.51 3.72 0.61
CA ARG A 196 26.47 3.77 -0.52
C ARG A 196 25.80 4.08 -1.86
N TYR A 197 24.48 3.95 -1.95
CA TYR A 197 23.76 4.03 -3.22
C TYR A 197 22.75 5.18 -3.20
N ALA A 198 22.36 5.63 -4.41
CA ALA A 198 21.23 6.54 -4.56
C ALA A 198 19.91 5.88 -4.11
N ALA A 199 19.72 4.61 -4.49
CA ALA A 199 18.69 3.72 -4.00
C ALA A 199 19.12 2.27 -4.25
N ILE A 200 18.60 1.33 -3.46
CA ILE A 200 18.61 -0.09 -3.81
C ILE A 200 17.37 -0.34 -4.66
N VAL A 201 17.53 -1.11 -5.74
CA VAL A 201 16.46 -1.48 -6.66
C VAL A 201 16.13 -2.96 -6.44
N THR A 202 14.85 -3.29 -6.25
CA THR A 202 14.37 -4.66 -6.03
C THR A 202 12.99 -4.85 -6.66
N PRO A 203 12.62 -6.07 -7.09
CA PRO A 203 11.23 -6.37 -7.43
C PRO A 203 10.30 -6.02 -6.26
N SER A 204 9.11 -5.51 -6.57
CA SER A 204 8.11 -5.18 -5.55
C SER A 204 7.33 -6.41 -5.11
N VAL A 205 6.99 -7.31 -6.03
CA VAL A 205 6.42 -8.64 -5.75
C VAL A 205 6.97 -9.65 -6.78
N PRO A 206 6.65 -10.96 -6.65
CA PRO A 206 7.13 -11.97 -7.60
C PRO A 206 6.53 -11.89 -9.00
N ASP A 207 5.27 -11.50 -9.12
CA ASP A 207 4.51 -11.61 -10.37
C ASP A 207 3.36 -10.60 -10.44
N GLU A 208 2.65 -10.60 -11.56
CA GLU A 208 1.40 -9.87 -11.77
C GLU A 208 0.34 -10.18 -10.71
N ALA A 209 -0.72 -9.35 -10.69
CA ALA A 209 -1.83 -9.54 -9.77
C ALA A 209 -2.48 -10.92 -9.95
N PRO A 210 -2.71 -11.69 -8.87
CA PRO A 210 -3.35 -13.00 -8.97
C PRO A 210 -4.78 -12.92 -9.51
N VAL A 211 -5.15 -13.92 -10.31
CA VAL A 211 -6.54 -14.13 -10.76
C VAL A 211 -7.39 -14.64 -9.60
N GLY A 212 -8.61 -14.13 -9.48
CA GLY A 212 -9.54 -14.44 -8.40
C GLY A 212 -9.25 -13.64 -7.12
N LEU A 213 -9.98 -13.97 -6.05
CA LEU A 213 -9.91 -13.24 -4.77
C LEU A 213 -9.33 -14.07 -3.61
N GLU A 214 -8.91 -15.31 -3.88
CA GLU A 214 -8.50 -16.27 -2.84
C GLU A 214 -7.12 -15.95 -2.23
N SER A 215 -6.31 -15.14 -2.89
CA SER A 215 -4.97 -14.79 -2.45
C SER A 215 -4.59 -13.38 -2.85
N THR A 216 -4.14 -12.55 -1.89
CA THR A 216 -3.60 -11.20 -2.13
C THR A 216 -2.21 -11.19 -2.76
N GLY A 217 -1.65 -12.36 -3.10
CA GLY A 217 -0.28 -12.48 -3.59
C GLY A 217 0.76 -12.60 -2.48
N SER A 218 2.03 -12.71 -2.89
CA SER A 218 3.17 -12.90 -2.00
C SER A 218 3.88 -11.59 -1.66
N HIS A 219 4.18 -11.39 -0.38
CA HIS A 219 4.88 -10.22 0.17
C HIS A 219 6.38 -10.46 0.38
N VAL A 220 6.95 -11.52 -0.23
CA VAL A 220 8.33 -11.98 0.02
C VAL A 220 9.38 -10.89 -0.20
N PHE A 221 9.17 -9.98 -1.15
CA PHE A 221 10.08 -8.86 -1.42
C PHE A 221 9.85 -7.65 -0.49
N CYS A 222 8.82 -7.67 0.36
CA CYS A 222 8.43 -6.56 1.23
C CYS A 222 8.77 -6.82 2.70
N SER A 223 8.78 -8.09 3.13
CA SER A 223 9.02 -8.51 4.53
C SER A 223 10.30 -7.92 5.10
N MET A 224 11.41 -8.02 4.35
CA MET A 224 12.72 -7.56 4.78
C MET A 224 12.72 -6.07 5.10
N TRP A 225 12.21 -5.23 4.20
CA TRP A 225 12.22 -3.78 4.36
C TRP A 225 11.33 -3.33 5.52
N THR A 226 10.19 -4.01 5.70
CA THR A 226 9.30 -3.81 6.85
C THR A 226 10.02 -4.14 8.15
N ALA A 227 10.71 -5.28 8.25
CA ALA A 227 11.46 -5.64 9.45
C ALA A 227 12.59 -4.64 9.76
N LEU A 228 13.30 -4.20 8.72
CA LEU A 228 14.44 -3.29 8.84
C LEU A 228 14.04 -1.82 8.96
N HIS A 229 12.76 -1.48 8.80
CA HIS A 229 12.22 -0.12 8.81
C HIS A 229 12.74 0.80 7.69
N ASN A 230 13.31 0.23 6.63
CA ASN A 230 13.79 1.01 5.50
C ASN A 230 12.58 1.60 4.75
N PRO A 231 12.65 2.89 4.34
CA PRO A 231 11.66 3.44 3.43
C PRO A 231 11.73 2.75 2.07
N VAL A 232 10.56 2.43 1.52
CA VAL A 232 10.38 1.83 0.21
C VAL A 232 9.43 2.69 -0.61
N LEU A 233 9.75 2.89 -1.88
CA LEU A 233 8.92 3.57 -2.87
C LEU A 233 8.72 2.65 -4.06
N ASP A 234 7.48 2.27 -4.33
CA ASP A 234 7.11 1.52 -5.53
C ASP A 234 6.91 2.48 -6.70
N ILE A 235 7.50 2.16 -7.85
CA ILE A 235 7.41 2.94 -9.07
C ILE A 235 6.87 2.02 -10.18
N PRO A 236 5.61 2.16 -10.59
CA PRO A 236 5.09 1.47 -11.76
C PRO A 236 5.79 1.99 -13.01
N GLY A 237 6.08 1.10 -13.95
CA GLY A 237 6.73 1.51 -15.18
C GLY A 237 6.55 0.54 -16.33
N PHE A 238 6.33 -0.74 -16.04
CA PHE A 238 6.37 -1.79 -17.05
C PHE A 238 5.02 -2.50 -17.15
N GLN A 239 4.84 -3.23 -18.25
CA GLN A 239 3.69 -4.09 -18.46
C GLN A 239 4.15 -5.55 -18.43
N GLY A 240 3.41 -6.38 -17.72
CA GLY A 240 3.63 -7.82 -17.67
C GLY A 240 3.05 -8.53 -18.89
N HIS A 241 3.29 -9.85 -18.97
CA HIS A 241 2.84 -10.70 -20.06
C HIS A 241 1.32 -10.75 -20.21
N ASN A 242 0.54 -10.64 -19.12
CA ASN A 242 -0.93 -10.60 -19.21
C ASN A 242 -1.47 -9.17 -19.24
N GLY A 243 -0.63 -8.19 -19.57
CA GLY A 243 -1.04 -6.80 -19.73
C GLY A 243 -1.23 -6.04 -18.41
N MET A 244 -0.90 -6.66 -17.27
CA MET A 244 -0.99 -6.03 -15.95
C MET A 244 0.19 -5.08 -15.69
N PRO A 245 0.03 -4.03 -14.87
CA PRO A 245 1.14 -3.16 -14.49
C PRO A 245 2.25 -3.97 -13.84
N ILE A 246 3.48 -3.49 -13.88
CA ILE A 246 4.64 -4.01 -13.15
C ILE A 246 5.42 -2.82 -12.58
N GLY A 247 5.74 -2.90 -11.30
CA GLY A 247 6.48 -1.90 -10.54
C GLY A 247 7.82 -2.39 -10.01
N VAL A 248 8.62 -1.41 -9.59
CA VAL A 248 9.94 -1.61 -8.99
C VAL A 248 10.00 -0.88 -7.67
N SER A 249 10.55 -1.53 -6.66
CA SER A 249 10.77 -0.94 -5.36
C SER A 249 12.15 -0.28 -5.29
N LEU A 250 12.16 1.01 -5.00
CA LEU A 250 13.35 1.74 -4.58
C LEU A 250 13.41 1.77 -3.06
N VAL A 251 14.59 1.47 -2.49
CA VAL A 251 14.82 1.43 -1.05
C VAL A 251 15.97 2.36 -0.66
N ALA A 252 15.79 3.09 0.44
CA ALA A 252 16.83 3.96 1.00
C ALA A 252 17.13 3.61 2.47
N PRO A 253 18.21 4.17 3.07
CA PRO A 253 18.44 4.07 4.50
C PRO A 253 17.27 4.63 5.31
N ARG A 254 17.14 4.18 6.57
CA ARG A 254 16.12 4.72 7.48
C ARG A 254 16.21 6.24 7.57
N TYR A 255 15.04 6.88 7.66
CA TYR A 255 14.88 8.34 7.76
C TYR A 255 15.35 9.15 6.53
N ARG A 256 15.57 8.51 5.37
CA ARG A 256 15.94 9.17 4.11
C ARG A 256 14.77 9.33 3.12
N ASN A 257 13.52 9.44 3.62
CA ASN A 257 12.32 9.55 2.78
C ASN A 257 12.41 10.64 1.69
N ARG A 258 12.87 11.86 2.04
CA ARG A 258 13.01 12.96 1.08
C ARG A 258 14.05 12.68 -0.01
N HIS A 259 15.11 11.95 0.32
CA HIS A 259 16.11 11.51 -0.64
C HIS A 259 15.52 10.46 -1.58
N LEU A 260 14.80 9.49 -1.02
CA LEU A 260 14.15 8.42 -1.80
C LEU A 260 13.11 8.98 -2.79
N LEU A 261 12.31 9.96 -2.37
CA LEU A 261 11.35 10.63 -3.26
C LEU A 261 12.04 11.36 -4.43
N LYS A 262 13.20 11.98 -4.20
CA LYS A 262 13.98 12.62 -5.28
C LYS A 262 14.55 11.60 -6.26
N ALA A 263 15.11 10.50 -5.75
CA ALA A 263 15.58 9.40 -6.58
C ALA A 263 14.41 8.80 -7.39
N GLY A 264 13.26 8.63 -6.75
CA GLY A 264 12.04 8.15 -7.39
C GLY A 264 11.56 9.05 -8.51
N ASN A 265 11.58 10.37 -8.34
CA ASN A 265 11.21 11.30 -9.41
C ASN A 265 12.08 11.15 -10.66
N ALA A 266 13.40 11.00 -10.49
CA ALA A 266 14.31 10.79 -11.62
C ALA A 266 14.06 9.45 -12.34
N VAL A 267 13.69 8.41 -11.58
CA VAL A 267 13.35 7.09 -12.15
C VAL A 267 11.98 7.11 -12.83
N SER A 268 10.98 7.75 -12.23
CA SER A 268 9.62 7.80 -12.77
C SER A 268 9.56 8.53 -14.10
N GLU A 269 10.32 9.62 -14.29
CA GLU A 269 10.38 10.33 -15.57
C GLU A 269 10.80 9.41 -16.74
N ILE A 270 11.76 8.51 -16.49
CA ILE A 270 12.23 7.53 -17.49
C ILE A 270 11.17 6.45 -17.71
N PHE A 271 10.59 5.92 -16.63
CA PHE A 271 9.61 4.83 -16.71
C PHE A 271 8.30 5.28 -17.37
N GLU A 272 7.84 6.49 -17.11
CA GLU A 272 6.67 7.07 -17.76
C GLU A 272 6.89 7.28 -19.27
N ALA A 273 8.11 7.67 -19.66
CA ALA A 273 8.45 7.91 -21.06
C ALA A 273 8.67 6.61 -21.85
N GLU A 274 9.37 5.64 -21.26
CA GLU A 274 9.96 4.50 -22.00
C GLU A 274 9.67 3.12 -21.38
N GLY A 275 9.06 3.06 -20.19
CA GLY A 275 8.78 1.79 -19.51
C GLY A 275 7.65 0.97 -20.15
N GLY A 276 6.81 1.60 -20.99
CA GLY A 276 5.76 0.92 -21.76
C GLY A 276 4.46 0.68 -21.00
N TRP A 277 4.39 0.96 -19.71
CA TRP A 277 3.11 1.00 -18.99
C TRP A 277 2.38 2.32 -19.22
N LYS A 278 1.11 2.24 -19.59
CA LYS A 278 0.20 3.38 -19.64
C LYS A 278 -1.01 3.09 -18.75
N PRO A 279 -1.21 3.84 -17.65
CA PRO A 279 -2.36 3.62 -16.81
C PRO A 279 -3.64 3.87 -17.61
N GLN A 280 -4.53 2.87 -17.65
CA GLN A 280 -5.89 3.04 -18.16
C GLN A 280 -6.65 3.88 -17.12
N VAL A 281 -6.83 5.17 -17.39
CA VAL A 281 -7.76 6.01 -16.62
C VAL A 281 -9.12 5.83 -17.27
N TYR A 282 -10.07 5.24 -16.55
CA TYR A 282 -11.46 5.20 -17.02
C TYR A 282 -11.98 6.64 -17.09
N GLU A 283 -12.30 7.11 -18.30
CA GLU A 283 -13.05 8.36 -18.55
C GLU A 283 -14.51 8.25 -18.09
#